data_AF-A0A4V0ZY24-F1
#
_entry.id   AF-A0A4V0ZY24-F1
#
_cell.length_a   1.000
_cell.length_b   1.000
_cell.length_c   1.000
_cell.angle_alpha   90.00
_cell.angle_beta   90.00
_cell.angle_gamma   90.00
#
_symmetry.space_group_name_H-M   'P 1'
#
loop_
_entity.id
_entity.type
_entity.pdbx_description
1 polymer ?
#
loop_
_entity_poly.entity_id
_entity_poly.type
_entity_poly.pdbx_seq_one_letter_code
_entity_poly.pdbx_strand_id
1 'polypeptide(L)'
;MTATTHSPSALPRISIEYCTGCRWMLRAAWMAQELLTTFEKELAEVALRPGSGGVFRICVDGEQIWDRKQDGGFPDIKQLKQLVRDRVAPDKSLGHSERAAD
;
A
#
# COMPACT_ATOMS: atom_id res chain seq x y z
N MET A 1 -2.22 3.96 24.79
CA MET A 1 -2.19 3.51 23.38
C MET A 1 -3.20 4.36 22.62
N THR A 2 -2.76 5.47 22.05
CA THR A 2 -3.64 6.39 21.32
C THR A 2 -3.93 5.80 19.94
N ALA A 3 -5.16 5.31 19.75
CA ALA A 3 -5.70 5.07 18.42
C ALA A 3 -5.61 6.38 17.64
N THR A 4 -4.95 6.35 16.47
CA THR A 4 -4.98 7.47 15.55
C THR A 4 -6.40 7.56 15.01
N THR A 5 -7.20 8.48 15.56
CA THR A 5 -8.52 8.80 15.02
C THR A 5 -8.31 9.51 13.68
N HIS A 6 -8.52 8.81 12.58
CA HIS A 6 -8.59 9.41 11.25
C HIS A 6 -9.89 10.19 11.14
N SER A 7 -9.81 11.52 10.97
CA SER A 7 -10.93 12.29 10.42
C SER A 7 -11.28 11.72 9.05
N PRO A 8 -12.57 11.60 8.68
CA PRO A 8 -12.95 11.07 7.39
C PRO A 8 -12.53 12.06 6.30
N SER A 9 -11.39 11.79 5.67
CA SER A 9 -11.19 12.21 4.30
C SER A 9 -12.20 11.45 3.45
N ALA A 10 -12.77 12.09 2.42
CA ALA A 10 -13.66 11.40 1.49
C ALA A 10 -12.93 10.33 0.65
N LEU A 11 -11.60 10.37 0.60
CA LEU A 11 -10.77 9.44 -0.16
C LEU A 11 -9.99 8.48 0.77
N PRO A 12 -9.79 7.22 0.36
CA PRO A 12 -9.03 6.21 1.11
C PRO A 12 -7.61 6.62 1.46
N ARG A 13 -7.13 6.13 2.61
CA ARG A 13 -5.75 6.25 3.09
C ARG A 13 -5.01 4.92 2.97
N ILE A 14 -3.80 4.95 2.44
CA ILE A 14 -2.88 3.81 2.48
C ILE A 14 -1.84 4.01 3.57
N SER A 15 -1.48 2.93 4.27
CA SER A 15 -0.30 2.93 5.14
C SER A 15 0.64 1.77 4.82
N ILE A 16 1.93 2.07 4.68
CA ILE A 16 3.00 1.09 4.50
C ILE A 16 3.86 1.09 5.77
N GLU A 17 3.72 0.08 6.60
CA GLU A 17 4.57 -0.14 7.76
C GLU A 17 5.82 -0.91 7.37
N TYR A 18 7.01 -0.39 7.64
CA TYR A 18 8.27 -0.98 7.20
C TYR A 18 9.31 -1.09 8.32
N CYS A 19 10.06 -2.20 8.33
CA CYS A 19 11.19 -2.40 9.22
C CYS A 19 12.34 -1.42 8.91
N THR A 20 12.63 -0.50 9.84
CA THR A 20 13.74 0.46 9.71
C THR A 20 15.10 -0.23 9.74
N GLY A 21 15.30 -1.18 10.67
CA GLY A 21 16.54 -1.95 10.80
C GLY A 21 16.86 -2.85 9.61
N CYS A 22 15.86 -3.16 8.77
CA CYS A 22 16.01 -3.99 7.58
C CYS A 22 16.36 -3.17 6.32
N ARG A 23 16.45 -1.83 6.45
CA ARG A 23 16.69 -0.88 5.35
C ARG A 23 15.64 -0.94 4.23
N TRP A 24 14.37 -1.20 4.57
CA TRP A 24 13.28 -1.27 3.58
C TRP A 24 12.58 0.06 3.29
N MET A 25 13.05 1.17 3.87
CA MET A 25 12.47 2.50 3.64
C MET A 25 12.42 2.86 2.16
N LEU A 26 13.50 2.60 1.40
CA LEU A 26 13.54 2.90 -0.05
C LEU A 26 12.50 2.12 -0.83
N ARG A 27 12.29 0.84 -0.49
CA ARG A 27 11.24 0.01 -1.12
C ARG A 27 9.86 0.55 -0.79
N ALA A 28 9.61 0.89 0.47
CA ALA A 28 8.33 1.44 0.91
C ALA A 28 8.04 2.79 0.23
N ALA A 29 9.05 3.68 0.13
CA ALA A 29 8.94 4.98 -0.52
C ALA A 29 8.67 4.85 -2.03
N TRP A 30 9.36 3.94 -2.73
CA TRP A 30 9.10 3.69 -4.14
C TRP A 30 7.68 3.16 -4.36
N MET A 31 7.21 2.20 -3.57
CA MET A 31 5.83 1.71 -3.66
C MET A 31 4.81 2.82 -3.38
N ALA A 32 5.09 3.71 -2.43
CA ALA A 32 4.23 4.87 -2.18
C ALA A 32 4.15 5.81 -3.40
N GLN A 33 5.30 6.10 -4.05
CA GLN A 33 5.34 6.92 -5.26
C GLN A 33 4.53 6.30 -6.40
N GLU A 34 4.68 4.99 -6.62
CA GLU A 34 3.94 4.25 -7.63
C GLU A 34 2.41 4.30 -7.40
N LEU A 35 1.99 4.17 -6.14
CA LEU A 35 0.57 4.27 -5.76
C LEU A 35 0.03 5.68 -5.95
N LEU A 36 0.75 6.71 -5.47
CA LEU A 36 0.35 8.10 -5.62
C LEU A 36 0.30 8.54 -7.09
N THR A 37 1.18 7.99 -7.94
CA THR A 37 1.18 8.28 -9.38
C THR A 37 0.02 7.58 -10.10
N THR A 38 -0.37 6.38 -9.65
CA THR A 38 -1.43 5.59 -10.30
C THR A 38 -2.83 6.03 -9.87
N PHE A 39 -2.98 6.43 -8.59
CA PHE A 39 -4.25 6.72 -7.94
C PHE A 39 -4.36 8.17 -7.46
N GLU A 40 -3.77 9.10 -8.21
CA GLU A 40 -3.66 10.53 -7.84
C GLU A 40 -4.99 11.17 -7.42
N LYS A 41 -6.11 10.72 -8.01
CA LYS A 41 -7.45 11.26 -7.75
C LYS A 41 -8.27 10.41 -6.78
N GLU A 42 -7.80 9.21 -6.47
CA GLU A 42 -8.53 8.20 -5.72
C GLU A 42 -7.97 7.99 -4.30
N LEU A 43 -6.81 8.54 -3.96
CA LEU A 43 -6.21 8.45 -2.64
C LEU A 43 -6.13 9.81 -1.95
N ALA A 44 -6.37 9.83 -0.63
CA ALA A 44 -6.08 10.99 0.19
C ALA A 44 -4.57 11.10 0.49
N GLU A 45 -3.96 9.99 0.90
CA GLU A 45 -2.55 9.94 1.27
C GLU A 45 -1.99 8.51 1.22
N VAL A 46 -0.66 8.42 1.16
CA VAL A 46 0.08 7.19 1.45
C VAL A 46 1.07 7.49 2.58
N ALA A 47 0.84 6.89 3.75
CA ALA A 47 1.66 7.10 4.94
C ALA A 47 2.77 6.04 5.05
N LEU A 48 4.02 6.47 5.19
CA LEU A 48 5.15 5.61 5.54
C LEU A 48 5.26 5.52 7.07
N ARG A 49 5.09 4.32 7.63
CA ARG A 49 5.11 4.08 9.07
C ARG A 49 6.37 3.31 9.47
N PRO A 50 7.31 3.91 10.23
CA PRO A 50 8.45 3.18 10.76
C PRO A 50 8.01 2.07 11.72
N GLY A 51 8.57 0.87 11.54
CA GLY A 51 8.34 -0.30 12.39
C GLY A 51 9.62 -1.12 12.59
N SER A 52 9.50 -2.29 13.22
CA SER A 52 10.61 -3.18 13.58
C SER A 52 10.27 -4.65 13.32
N GLY A 53 11.17 -5.58 13.66
CA GLY A 53 10.87 -7.03 13.64
C GLY A 53 10.62 -7.64 12.24
N GLY A 54 11.20 -7.04 11.19
CA GLY A 54 11.00 -7.50 9.82
C GLY A 54 9.57 -7.31 9.32
N VAL A 55 8.84 -6.32 9.84
CA VAL A 55 7.52 -5.94 9.33
C VAL A 55 7.63 -5.31 7.94
N PHE A 56 6.73 -5.72 7.06
CA PHE A 56 6.38 -5.00 5.85
C PHE A 56 4.90 -5.26 5.58
N ARG A 57 4.05 -4.32 5.98
CA ARG A 57 2.59 -4.46 5.94
C ARG A 57 1.97 -3.28 5.23
N ILE A 58 0.98 -3.55 4.40
CA ILE A 58 0.24 -2.53 3.66
C ILE A 58 -1.24 -2.64 4.05
N CYS A 59 -1.83 -1.50 4.40
CA CYS A 59 -3.25 -1.39 4.73
C CYS A 59 -3.93 -0.29 3.92
N VAL A 60 -5.21 -0.48 3.60
CA VAL A 60 -6.14 0.53 3.08
C VAL A 60 -7.16 0.80 4.18
N ASP A 61 -7.28 2.04 4.65
CA ASP A 61 -8.18 2.45 5.74
C ASP A 61 -8.08 1.57 7.00
N GLY A 62 -6.87 1.09 7.28
CA GLY A 62 -6.58 0.20 8.41
C GLY A 62 -6.80 -1.29 8.15
N GLU A 63 -7.47 -1.65 7.05
CA GLU A 63 -7.63 -3.05 6.64
C GLU A 63 -6.38 -3.55 5.90
N GLN A 64 -5.81 -4.67 6.33
CA GLN A 64 -4.61 -5.24 5.73
C GLN A 64 -4.91 -5.80 4.34
N ILE A 65 -4.11 -5.37 3.35
CA ILE A 65 -4.11 -5.93 1.98
C ILE A 65 -2.83 -6.71 1.65
N TRP A 66 -1.77 -6.55 2.47
CA TRP A 66 -0.53 -7.30 2.34
C TRP A 66 0.23 -7.36 3.68
N ASP A 67 0.80 -8.52 4.00
CA ASP A 67 1.78 -8.73 5.06
C ASP A 67 2.89 -9.68 4.58
N ARG A 68 4.14 -9.22 4.63
CA ARG A 68 5.29 -9.95 4.09
C ARG A 68 5.44 -11.38 4.61
N LYS A 69 5.07 -11.64 5.87
CA LYS A 69 5.20 -12.98 6.44
C LYS A 69 4.05 -13.90 6.00
N GLN A 70 2.86 -13.34 5.81
CA GLN A 70 1.66 -14.09 5.43
C GLN A 70 1.63 -14.36 3.91
N ASP A 71 2.00 -13.37 3.11
CA ASP A 71 1.86 -13.39 1.65
C ASP A 71 3.15 -13.77 0.90
N GLY A 72 4.18 -14.21 1.64
CA GLY A 72 5.38 -14.81 1.02
C GLY A 72 6.36 -13.82 0.40
N GLY A 73 6.59 -12.67 1.04
CA GLY A 73 7.60 -11.69 0.61
C GLY A 73 7.04 -10.30 0.34
N PHE A 74 7.69 -9.55 -0.55
CA PHE A 74 7.19 -8.24 -0.96
C PHE A 74 6.27 -8.41 -2.15
N PRO A 75 5.19 -7.62 -2.25
CA PRO A 75 4.37 -7.66 -3.45
C PRO A 75 5.20 -7.13 -4.61
N ASP A 76 4.98 -7.69 -5.80
CA ASP A 76 5.36 -6.96 -7.00
C ASP A 76 4.47 -5.72 -7.17
N ILE A 77 4.92 -4.72 -7.92
CA ILE A 77 4.19 -3.45 -7.98
C ILE A 77 2.87 -3.56 -8.74
N LYS A 78 2.77 -4.48 -9.70
CA LYS A 78 1.55 -4.72 -10.47
C LYS A 78 0.49 -5.34 -9.57
N GLN A 79 0.85 -6.37 -8.81
CA GLN A 79 0.02 -6.99 -7.79
C GLN A 79 -0.44 -5.98 -6.74
N LEU A 80 0.48 -5.13 -6.24
CA LEU A 80 0.11 -4.10 -5.28
C LEU A 80 -0.91 -3.10 -5.86
N LYS A 81 -0.72 -2.65 -7.11
CA LYS A 81 -1.68 -1.76 -7.77
C LYS A 81 -3.04 -2.43 -7.97
N GLN A 82 -3.08 -3.70 -8.33
CA GLN A 82 -4.32 -4.47 -8.46
C GLN A 82 -5.06 -4.56 -7.11
N LEU A 83 -4.37 -4.99 -6.04
CA LEU A 83 -4.95 -5.09 -4.69
C LEU A 83 -5.52 -3.76 -4.20
N VAL A 84 -4.81 -2.66 -4.44
CA VAL A 84 -5.30 -1.31 -4.08
C VAL A 84 -6.51 -0.94 -4.92
N ARG A 85 -6.46 -1.11 -6.25
CA ARG A 85 -7.56 -0.80 -7.17
C ARG A 85 -8.84 -1.52 -6.80
N ASP A 86 -8.76 -2.81 -6.47
CA ASP A 86 -9.92 -3.62 -6.10
C ASP A 86 -10.62 -3.07 -4.83
N ARG A 87 -9.91 -2.30 -3.99
CA ARG A 87 -10.46 -1.66 -2.78
C ARG A 87 -10.88 -0.22 -2.97
N VAL A 88 -10.13 0.57 -3.74
CA VAL A 88 -10.30 2.04 -3.80
C VAL A 88 -10.97 2.53 -5.08
N ALA A 89 -10.88 1.77 -6.17
CA ALA A 89 -11.35 2.18 -7.48
C ALA A 89 -11.62 0.96 -8.39
N PRO A 90 -12.59 0.09 -8.06
CA PRO A 90 -12.76 -1.22 -8.71
C PRO A 90 -12.95 -1.14 -10.23
N ASP A 91 -13.58 -0.07 -10.72
CA ASP A 91 -13.85 0.14 -12.15
C ASP A 91 -12.68 0.79 -12.92
N LYS A 92 -11.58 1.13 -12.24
CA LYS A 92 -10.40 1.77 -12.86
C LYS A 92 -9.56 0.73 -13.60
N SER A 93 -9.38 0.94 -14.90
CA SER A 93 -8.42 0.18 -15.70
C SER A 93 -6.98 0.54 -15.30
N LEU A 94 -6.14 -0.47 -15.09
CA LEU A 94 -4.71 -0.28 -14.79
C LEU A 94 -3.81 -0.50 -16.02
N GLY A 95 -4.39 -0.56 -17.23
CA GLY A 95 -3.65 -0.79 -18.47
C GLY A 95 -2.78 -2.05 -18.42
N HIS A 96 -1.48 -1.91 -18.64
CA HIS A 96 -0.53 -3.04 -18.60
C HIS A 96 -0.45 -3.77 -17.24
N SER A 97 -0.97 -3.15 -16.18
CA SER A 97 -1.00 -3.73 -14.84
C SER A 97 -2.24 -4.60 -14.59
N GLU A 98 -3.13 -4.79 -15.55
CA GLU A 98 -4.35 -5.60 -15.39
C GLU A 98 -4.07 -7.11 -15.25
N ARG A 99 -3.01 -7.63 -15.91
CA ARG A 99 -3.11 -9.02 -16.41
C ARG A 99 -2.48 -10.23 -15.72
N ALA A 100 -1.57 -10.22 -14.75
CA ALA A 100 -0.57 -11.32 -14.60
C ALA A 100 0.15 -11.64 -15.94
N ALA A 101 1.48 -11.70 -15.95
CA ALA A 101 2.14 -12.29 -17.11
C ALA A 101 1.81 -13.79 -17.08
N ASP A 102 1.39 -14.35 -18.21
CA ASP A 102 1.45 -15.81 -18.43
C ASP A 102 2.88 -16.32 -18.16
#